data_AF-A0A820GE69-F1
#
_entry.id   AF-A0A820GE69-F1
#
_cell.length_a   1.000
_cell.length_b   1.000
_cell.length_c   1.000
_cell.angle_alpha   90.00
_cell.angle_beta   90.00
_cell.angle_gamma   90.00
#
_symmetry.space_group_name_H-M   'P 1'
#
loop_
_entity.id
_entity.type
_entity.pdbx_description
1 polymer ?
#
loop_
_entity_poly.entity_id
_entity_poly.type
_entity_poly.pdbx_seq_one_letter_code
_entity_poly.pdbx_strand_id
1 'polypeptide(L)'
;MHKRCESKVTGGDLLESVNPRYISGIGDEPRQVLQPITGYVHEPLLSLEETCEPLVNVVPSLPAHIWVAKQNSKALEDDLTQDESAAIRLYTMEWDHIPEQPLASVYMHLNRTLK
;
A
#
# COMPACT_ATOMS: atom_id res chain seq x y z
N MET A 1 -6.05 60.46 -19.54
CA MET A 1 -5.01 60.26 -20.57
C MET A 1 -4.53 58.82 -20.49
N HIS A 2 -4.88 58.04 -21.50
CA HIS A 2 -4.53 56.64 -21.65
C HIS A 2 -3.02 56.49 -21.91
N LYS A 3 -2.34 55.64 -21.15
CA LYS A 3 -1.09 55.02 -21.62
C LYS A 3 -1.17 53.51 -21.40
N ARG A 4 -1.37 52.83 -22.52
CA ARG A 4 -1.19 51.39 -22.71
C ARG A 4 0.31 51.09 -22.54
N CYS A 5 0.65 50.15 -21.67
CA CYS A 5 1.95 49.49 -21.67
C CYS A 5 1.71 48.02 -22.01
N GLU A 6 1.97 47.67 -23.26
CA GLU A 6 2.19 46.30 -23.70
C GLU A 6 3.70 46.04 -23.58
N SER A 7 4.09 45.04 -22.77
CA SER A 7 5.46 44.53 -22.73
C SER A 7 5.43 43.01 -22.61
N LYS A 8 5.59 42.38 -23.79
CA LYS A 8 6.19 41.08 -24.11
C LYS A 8 6.41 40.10 -22.93
N VAL A 9 5.64 39.00 -22.92
CA VAL A 9 6.00 37.77 -22.20
C VAL A 9 7.08 37.06 -23.02
N THR A 10 8.34 37.29 -22.64
CA THR A 10 9.47 36.46 -23.06
C THR A 10 9.44 35.15 -22.27
N GLY A 11 9.41 34.04 -22.99
CA GLY A 11 9.62 32.71 -22.43
C GLY A 11 10.98 32.64 -21.72
N GLY A 12 10.96 32.00 -20.56
CA GLY A 12 12.11 31.73 -19.72
C GLY A 12 11.68 30.73 -18.66
N ASP A 13 12.21 29.53 -18.81
CA ASP A 13 11.99 28.36 -17.97
C ASP A 13 12.16 28.68 -16.48
N LEU A 14 11.13 28.36 -15.70
CA LEU A 14 11.17 28.28 -14.23
C LEU A 14 10.16 27.21 -13.78
N LEU A 15 10.40 25.99 -14.24
CA LEU A 15 9.86 24.77 -13.62
C LEU A 15 10.99 24.12 -12.81
N GLU A 16 11.39 24.74 -11.71
CA GLU A 16 12.30 24.05 -10.78
C GLU A 16 12.14 24.54 -9.34
N SER A 17 11.17 23.94 -8.65
CA SER A 17 11.46 23.22 -7.40
C SER A 17 10.22 22.39 -7.06
N VAL A 18 10.00 21.30 -7.79
CA VAL A 18 9.00 20.32 -7.36
C VAL A 18 9.53 19.69 -6.08
N ASN A 19 8.91 20.04 -4.96
CA ASN A 19 9.21 19.48 -3.65
C ASN A 19 9.11 17.95 -3.76
N PRO A 20 10.09 17.14 -3.32
CA PRO A 20 10.06 15.69 -3.50
C PRO A 20 8.91 14.98 -2.74
N ARG A 21 8.11 15.72 -1.97
CA ARG A 21 6.80 15.28 -1.46
C ARG A 21 5.66 15.33 -2.49
N TYR A 22 5.88 15.93 -3.67
CA TYR A 22 4.95 15.83 -4.78
C TYR A 22 5.06 14.42 -5.35
N ILE A 23 3.94 13.70 -5.24
CA ILE A 23 3.73 12.37 -5.79
C ILE A 23 3.89 12.47 -7.32
N SER A 24 5.13 12.34 -7.81
CA SER A 24 5.40 12.21 -9.24
C SER A 24 4.97 10.81 -9.66
N GLY A 25 3.75 10.69 -10.18
CA GLY A 25 3.16 9.39 -10.54
C GLY A 25 1.64 9.39 -10.74
N ILE A 26 0.93 10.42 -10.25
CA ILE A 26 -0.54 10.54 -10.42
C ILE A 26 -0.96 10.56 -11.91
N GLY A 27 -0.07 11.00 -12.80
CA GLY A 27 -0.32 11.00 -14.24
C GLY A 27 -0.52 9.62 -14.85
N ASP A 28 0.19 8.62 -14.31
CA ASP A 28 0.25 7.25 -14.83
C ASP A 28 -0.69 6.28 -14.08
N GLU A 29 -1.31 6.71 -12.97
CA GLU A 29 -2.32 5.90 -12.32
C GLU A 29 -3.59 5.79 -13.19
N PRO A 30 -4.12 4.58 -13.41
CA PRO A 30 -5.34 4.40 -14.17
C PRO A 30 -6.47 5.16 -13.46
N ARG A 31 -6.97 6.22 -14.09
CA ARG A 31 -8.10 7.02 -13.60
C ARG A 31 -9.45 6.31 -13.73
N GLN A 32 -9.42 5.00 -13.85
CA GLN A 32 -10.61 4.20 -14.03
C GLN A 32 -11.35 4.13 -12.71
N VAL A 33 -12.63 4.48 -12.73
CA VAL A 33 -13.52 4.24 -11.60
C VAL A 33 -13.75 2.73 -11.53
N LEU A 34 -13.16 2.10 -10.53
CA LEU A 34 -13.40 0.69 -10.24
C LEU A 34 -14.80 0.53 -9.66
N GLN A 35 -15.47 -0.56 -10.03
CA GLN A 35 -16.73 -0.91 -9.39
C GLN A 35 -16.46 -1.34 -7.95
N PRO A 36 -17.39 -1.07 -7.01
CA PRO A 36 -17.29 -1.59 -5.66
C PRO A 36 -17.13 -3.10 -5.67
N ILE A 37 -16.24 -3.61 -4.82
CA ILE A 37 -16.11 -5.04 -4.60
C ILE A 37 -17.36 -5.51 -3.85
N THR A 38 -18.18 -6.33 -4.50
CA THR A 38 -19.42 -6.89 -3.93
C THR A 38 -19.31 -8.39 -3.72
N GLY A 39 -20.13 -8.97 -2.84
CA GLY A 39 -20.22 -10.42 -2.63
C GLY A 39 -19.32 -10.99 -1.54
N TYR A 40 -18.17 -10.35 -1.26
CA TYR A 40 -17.23 -10.81 -0.21
C TYR A 40 -17.81 -10.83 1.20
N VAL A 41 -18.85 -10.03 1.47
CA VAL A 41 -19.57 -10.05 2.77
C VAL A 41 -20.29 -11.38 3.02
N HIS A 42 -20.54 -12.17 1.98
CA HIS A 42 -21.20 -13.48 2.07
C HIS A 42 -20.22 -14.64 2.03
N GLU A 43 -18.94 -14.37 1.74
CA GLU A 43 -17.91 -15.40 1.76
C GLU A 43 -17.59 -15.80 3.20
N PRO A 44 -17.33 -17.08 3.48
CA PRO A 44 -16.94 -17.51 4.81
C PRO A 44 -15.60 -16.88 5.18
N LEU A 45 -15.48 -16.42 6.43
CA LEU A 45 -14.20 -16.03 6.98
C LEU A 45 -13.32 -17.27 7.12
N LEU A 46 -12.15 -17.22 6.50
CA LEU A 46 -11.12 -18.25 6.61
C LEU A 46 -10.09 -17.86 7.66
N SER A 47 -9.27 -18.81 8.09
CA SER A 47 -8.10 -18.46 8.89
C SER A 47 -7.14 -17.58 8.10
N LEU A 48 -6.28 -16.86 8.82
CA LEU A 48 -5.25 -16.03 8.19
C LEU A 48 -4.30 -16.88 7.32
N GLU A 49 -3.97 -18.10 7.77
CA GLU A 49 -3.12 -19.03 7.04
C GLU A 49 -3.75 -19.48 5.71
N GLU A 50 -5.01 -19.91 5.72
CA GLU A 50 -5.73 -20.33 4.51
C GLU A 50 -5.86 -19.18 3.51
N THR A 51 -6.19 -17.98 3.99
CA THR A 51 -6.32 -16.78 3.15
C THR A 51 -5.00 -16.42 2.48
N CYS A 52 -3.88 -16.65 3.18
CA CYS A 52 -2.54 -16.30 2.69
C CYS A 52 -1.86 -17.41 1.87
N GLU A 53 -2.42 -18.62 1.81
CA GLU A 53 -1.83 -19.75 1.07
C GLU A 53 -1.47 -19.37 -0.38
N PRO A 54 -2.33 -18.70 -1.16
CA PRO A 54 -1.99 -18.32 -2.54
C PRO A 54 -0.83 -17.31 -2.63
N LEU A 55 -0.58 -16.55 -1.55
CA LEU A 55 0.43 -15.49 -1.49
C LEU A 55 1.82 -16.01 -1.11
N VAL A 56 1.95 -17.23 -0.59
CA VAL A 56 3.24 -17.82 -0.18
C VAL A 56 4.22 -17.91 -1.35
N ASN A 57 3.72 -18.15 -2.57
CA ASN A 57 4.57 -18.17 -3.78
C ASN A 57 5.12 -16.79 -4.16
N VAL A 58 4.42 -15.72 -3.76
CA VAL A 58 4.84 -14.32 -3.99
C VAL A 58 5.76 -13.83 -2.88
N VAL A 59 5.49 -14.27 -1.64
CA VAL A 59 6.23 -13.86 -0.45
C VAL A 59 6.62 -15.13 0.34
N PRO A 60 7.77 -15.76 0.03
CA PRO A 60 8.13 -17.05 0.63
C PRO A 60 8.27 -17.02 2.15
N SER A 61 8.64 -15.87 2.73
CA SER A 61 8.77 -15.67 4.18
C SER A 61 7.43 -15.41 4.89
N LEU A 62 6.31 -15.35 4.17
CA LEU A 62 5.00 -15.00 4.71
C LEU A 62 4.55 -15.89 5.88
N PRO A 63 4.74 -17.23 5.89
CA PRO A 63 4.31 -18.07 7.01
C PRO A 63 4.93 -17.68 8.35
N ALA A 64 6.22 -17.32 8.37
CA ALA A 64 6.89 -16.88 9.59
C ALA A 64 6.31 -15.55 10.09
N HIS A 65 6.00 -14.63 9.18
CA HIS A 65 5.40 -13.35 9.50
C HIS A 65 3.95 -13.49 9.97
N ILE A 66 3.16 -14.41 9.40
CA ILE A 66 1.82 -14.75 9.92
C ILE A 66 1.92 -15.19 11.38
N TRP A 67 2.87 -16.08 11.69
CA TRP A 67 3.08 -16.55 13.05
C TRP A 67 3.41 -15.39 14.00
N VAL A 68 4.36 -14.52 13.63
CA VAL A 68 4.72 -13.32 14.41
C VAL A 68 3.51 -12.39 14.58
N ALA A 69 2.74 -12.16 13.53
CA ALA A 69 1.56 -11.30 13.58
C ALA A 69 0.50 -11.86 14.55
N LYS A 70 0.24 -13.18 14.53
CA LYS A 70 -0.71 -13.85 15.45
C LYS A 70 -0.24 -13.81 16.90
N GLN A 71 1.05 -14.03 17.17
CA GLN A 71 1.59 -13.94 18.53
C GLN A 71 1.47 -12.52 19.12
N ASN A 72 1.60 -11.50 18.27
CA ASN A 72 1.49 -10.10 18.66
C ASN A 72 0.07 -9.54 18.57
N SER A 73 -0.89 -10.35 18.14
CA SER A 73 -2.31 -10.01 18.08
C SER A 73 -3.01 -10.81 19.16
N LYS A 74 -3.13 -10.20 20.35
CA LYS A 74 -4.06 -10.71 21.35
C LYS A 74 -5.47 -10.33 20.92
N ALA A 75 -6.48 -11.07 21.37
CA ALA A 75 -7.86 -10.60 21.31
C ALA A 75 -7.92 -9.29 22.12
N LEU A 76 -7.85 -8.16 21.41
CA LEU A 76 -8.06 -6.85 21.98
C LEU A 76 -9.57 -6.68 22.18
N GLU A 77 -9.95 -5.77 23.06
CA GLU A 77 -11.32 -5.52 23.53
C GLU A 77 -12.33 -5.09 22.44
N ASP A 78 -11.95 -5.15 21.17
CA ASP A 78 -12.77 -4.84 20.01
C ASP A 78 -13.38 -6.12 19.42
N ASP A 79 -14.50 -6.01 18.71
CA ASP A 79 -15.25 -7.11 18.07
C ASP A 79 -14.49 -7.86 16.95
N LEU A 80 -13.15 -7.81 16.95
CA LEU A 80 -12.28 -8.49 16.00
C LEU A 80 -11.76 -9.80 16.57
N THR A 81 -11.79 -10.82 15.72
CA THR A 81 -11.10 -12.08 15.94
C THR A 81 -9.59 -11.88 15.94
N GLN A 82 -8.87 -12.86 16.51
CA GLN A 82 -7.41 -12.87 16.50
C GLN A 82 -6.86 -12.81 15.06
N ASP A 83 -7.48 -13.53 14.12
CA ASP A 83 -7.02 -13.58 12.73
C ASP A 83 -7.26 -12.24 12.00
N GLU A 84 -8.36 -11.55 12.26
CA GLU A 84 -8.59 -10.20 11.70
C GLU A 84 -7.57 -9.18 12.23
N SER A 85 -7.32 -9.22 13.55
CA SER A 85 -6.30 -8.36 14.17
C SER A 85 -4.90 -8.68 13.62
N ALA A 86 -4.58 -9.97 13.45
CA ALA A 86 -3.33 -10.43 12.88
C ALA A 86 -3.19 -10.06 11.40
N ALA A 87 -4.26 -10.04 10.62
CA ALA A 87 -4.24 -9.62 9.21
C ALA A 87 -3.86 -8.14 9.09
N ILE A 88 -4.48 -7.27 9.89
CA ILE A 88 -4.15 -5.83 9.94
C ILE A 88 -2.69 -5.65 10.36
N ARG A 89 -2.25 -6.36 11.42
CA ARG A 89 -0.86 -6.30 11.88
C ARG A 89 0.12 -6.78 10.81
N LEU A 90 -0.15 -7.91 10.17
CA LEU A 90 0.68 -8.49 9.11
C LEU A 90 0.89 -7.51 7.95
N TYR A 91 -0.17 -6.79 7.58
CA TYR A 91 -0.13 -5.81 6.50
C TYR A 91 0.65 -4.55 6.88
N THR A 92 0.59 -4.14 8.14
CA THR A 92 1.14 -2.86 8.63
C THR A 92 2.51 -2.97 9.28
N MET A 93 2.91 -4.15 9.77
CA MET A 93 4.17 -4.30 10.49
C MET A 93 5.37 -4.23 9.55
N GLU A 94 6.41 -3.54 10.02
CA GLU A 94 7.72 -3.58 9.40
C GLU A 94 8.41 -4.91 9.71
N TRP A 95 9.14 -5.41 8.73
CA TRP A 95 9.97 -6.60 8.80
C TRP A 95 11.41 -6.16 9.02
N ASP A 96 12.16 -6.92 9.80
CA ASP A 96 13.56 -6.61 10.05
C ASP A 96 14.31 -6.48 8.72
N HIS A 97 15.03 -5.37 8.57
CA HIS A 97 15.80 -5.09 7.37
C HIS A 97 16.96 -6.08 7.24
N ILE A 98 16.73 -7.13 6.46
CA ILE A 98 17.80 -8.03 6.02
C ILE A 98 18.41 -7.42 4.75
N PRO A 99 19.74 -7.23 4.65
CA PRO A 99 20.38 -6.66 3.46
C PRO A 99 20.04 -7.38 2.14
N GLU A 100 19.69 -8.66 2.24
CA GLU A 100 19.32 -9.54 1.13
C GLU A 100 17.83 -9.43 0.74
N GLN A 101 17.00 -8.77 1.56
CA GLN A 101 15.57 -8.55 1.32
C GLN A 101 15.24 -7.05 1.40
N PRO A 102 15.19 -6.34 0.25
CA PRO A 102 15.02 -4.88 0.23
C PRO A 102 13.60 -4.41 0.59
N LEU A 103 12.64 -5.32 0.71
CA LEU A 103 11.22 -5.02 0.95
C LEU A 103 10.88 -5.28 2.42
N ALA A 104 10.57 -4.20 3.13
CA ALA A 104 10.44 -4.20 4.58
C ALA A 104 9.04 -4.55 5.10
N SER A 105 8.11 -5.02 4.25
CA SER A 105 6.78 -5.44 4.69
C SER A 105 6.05 -6.27 3.64
N VAL A 106 4.94 -6.92 4.04
CA VAL A 106 4.01 -7.60 3.12
C VAL A 106 3.45 -6.61 2.10
N TYR A 107 3.03 -5.43 2.57
CA TYR A 107 2.48 -4.37 1.72
C TYR A 107 3.39 -4.04 0.52
N MET A 108 4.68 -3.82 0.79
CA MET A 108 5.64 -3.48 -0.26
C MET A 108 5.83 -4.63 -1.26
N HIS A 109 5.83 -5.88 -0.79
CA HIS A 109 5.90 -7.05 -1.67
C HIS A 109 4.67 -7.17 -2.57
N LEU A 110 3.48 -7.05 -2.01
CA LEU A 110 2.23 -7.19 -2.75
C LEU A 110 2.07 -6.09 -3.79
N ASN A 111 2.27 -4.82 -3.41
CA ASN A 111 2.12 -3.68 -4.33
C ASN A 111 3.15 -3.68 -5.47
N ARG A 112 4.33 -4.26 -5.24
CA ARG A 112 5.32 -4.43 -6.30
C ARG A 112 4.94 -5.53 -7.27
N THR A 113 4.31 -6.61 -6.78
CA THR A 113 4.09 -7.84 -7.55
C THR A 113 2.74 -7.88 -8.26
N LEU A 114 1.68 -7.37 -7.63
CA LEU A 114 0.30 -7.47 -8.11
C LEU A 114 -0.12 -6.32 -9.05
N LYS A 115 0.78 -5.87 -9.91
CA LYS A 115 0.50 -4.79 -10.88
C LYS A 115 -0.41 -5.21 -12.01
#